data_AF-A0A5C3QYP9-F1
#
_entry.id   AF-A0A5C3QYP9-F1
#
_cell.length_a   1.000
_cell.length_b   1.000
_cell.length_c   1.000
_cell.angle_alpha   90.00
_cell.angle_beta   90.00
_cell.angle_gamma   90.00
#
_symmetry.space_group_name_H-M   'P 1'
#
loop_
_entity.id
_entity.type
_entity.pdbx_description
1 polymer ?
#
loop_
_entity_poly.entity_id
_entity_poly.type
_entity_poly.pdbx_seq_one_letter_code
_entity_poly.pdbx_strand_id
1 'polypeptide(L)'
;MATLMRSSDIEGGQAGREKALWLRDYAQTTLDRSWKNRWIGVPLAEAAMILTVFELSAHPLHDSSRIDTAISFLDDIMQDLSITSLDYNHPNVSLFSRDAVPVVDCSDDDSYKSGQSTDGLSGSRTCSCVPAQWVTKPDPHSSWAWRLPWDATFTTREIRDEECRRLSWCALNMVTYYASQCVAFNKEPPILYLNDPSNYAILFPGEIMERMSSSSSIDSGTFSDIRTPVSPSPKESLVALNLRSVLLWTFCTRTLSKVTSMQERGALAAEAFREVTTLQESIDMHVCNLDTGMIYLTKEYLYNTRLIVTTSFRMLRPVTNDPHGHASMFNSNNIKEWVNYQYELVKRATVRIPHVGSAQGSQLTRQPFNVSWFVVQLSICLSLWNLNRDAVETLELAKQLLVPVETLNVLWPCATVQSQCQELRKQLTAACSASNVEGPPPTNFILPPILKK
;
A
#
# COMPACT_ATOMS: atom_id res chain seq x y z
N MET A 1 -6.12 5.61 19.42
CA MET A 1 -6.65 5.11 18.13
C MET A 1 -8.07 4.53 18.22
N ALA A 2 -8.33 3.49 19.02
CA ALA A 2 -9.64 2.83 19.05
C ALA A 2 -10.84 3.77 19.33
N THR A 3 -10.66 4.79 20.17
CA THR A 3 -11.67 5.84 20.39
C THR A 3 -11.92 6.65 19.12
N LEU A 4 -10.85 7.09 18.43
CA LEU A 4 -10.98 7.83 17.17
C LEU A 4 -11.74 7.00 16.13
N MET A 5 -11.40 5.72 15.98
CA MET A 5 -12.08 4.78 15.08
C MET A 5 -13.57 4.59 15.38
N ARG A 6 -14.11 5.07 16.51
CA ARG A 6 -15.55 5.03 16.81
C ARG A 6 -16.16 6.42 16.90
N SER A 7 -15.49 7.44 16.37
CA SER A 7 -15.85 8.85 16.52
C SER A 7 -16.29 9.52 15.22
N SER A 8 -16.78 8.73 14.26
CA SER A 8 -17.48 9.29 13.09
C SER A 8 -18.73 10.02 13.53
N ASP A 9 -19.23 10.91 12.67
CA ASP A 9 -20.39 11.77 12.94
C ASP A 9 -21.69 11.02 13.30
N ILE A 10 -21.78 9.75 12.93
CA ILE A 10 -22.93 8.89 13.24
C ILE A 10 -22.71 7.98 14.46
N GLU A 11 -21.48 7.85 14.96
CA GLU A 11 -21.14 7.08 16.16
C GLU A 11 -20.81 8.04 17.31
N GLY A 12 -19.56 8.13 17.74
CA GLY A 12 -19.15 8.98 18.87
C GLY A 12 -19.12 10.48 18.59
N GLY A 13 -19.23 10.89 17.32
CA GLY A 13 -19.31 12.30 16.91
C GLY A 13 -18.17 13.17 17.45
N GLN A 14 -18.47 14.46 17.66
CA GLN A 14 -17.51 15.44 18.14
C GLN A 14 -16.92 15.08 19.51
N ALA A 15 -17.74 14.68 20.48
CA ALA A 15 -17.30 14.31 21.82
C ALA A 15 -16.31 13.12 21.80
N GLY A 16 -16.55 12.13 20.93
CA GLY A 16 -15.62 11.03 20.71
C GLY A 16 -14.27 11.50 20.16
N ARG A 17 -14.27 12.42 19.19
CA ARG A 17 -13.04 12.99 18.60
C ARG A 17 -12.25 13.81 19.61
N GLU A 18 -12.92 14.63 20.42
CA GLU A 18 -12.29 15.40 21.50
C GLU A 18 -11.64 14.48 22.55
N LYS A 19 -12.36 13.43 22.97
CA LYS A 19 -11.78 12.40 23.86
C LYS A 19 -10.58 11.69 23.24
N ALA A 20 -10.64 11.40 21.94
CA ALA A 20 -9.54 10.75 21.23
C ALA A 20 -8.29 11.65 21.16
N LEU A 21 -8.47 12.97 20.97
CA LEU A 21 -7.38 13.95 21.02
C LEU A 21 -6.75 14.03 22.40
N TRP A 22 -7.56 14.07 23.46
CA TRP A 22 -7.05 14.06 24.83
C TRP A 22 -6.21 12.80 25.14
N LEU A 23 -6.70 11.63 24.72
CA LEU A 23 -5.96 10.36 24.85
C LEU A 23 -4.65 10.37 24.07
N ARG A 24 -4.65 10.98 22.87
CA ARG A 24 -3.45 11.15 22.04
C ARG A 24 -2.41 12.00 22.78
N ASP A 25 -2.80 13.15 23.32
CA ASP A 25 -1.88 14.07 24.01
C ASP A 25 -1.24 13.40 25.24
N TYR A 26 -2.04 12.65 25.99
CA TYR A 26 -1.55 11.87 27.13
C TYR A 26 -0.57 10.77 26.71
N ALA A 27 -0.89 10.05 25.63
CA ALA A 27 -0.01 9.02 25.07
C ALA A 27 1.30 9.61 24.55
N GLN A 28 1.26 10.72 23.81
CA GLN A 28 2.46 11.42 23.31
C GLN A 28 3.36 11.86 24.48
N THR A 29 2.78 12.47 25.52
CA THR A 29 3.56 12.89 26.71
C THR A 29 4.27 11.72 27.38
N THR A 30 3.62 10.56 27.43
CA THR A 30 4.19 9.34 28.02
C THR A 30 5.27 8.74 27.13
N LEU A 31 5.04 8.73 25.81
CA LEU A 31 6.00 8.29 24.80
C LEU A 31 7.29 9.13 24.86
N ASP A 32 7.14 10.46 24.86
CA ASP A 32 8.26 11.41 24.96
C ASP A 32 9.07 11.21 26.23
N ARG A 33 8.40 10.91 27.35
CA ARG A 33 9.07 10.63 28.63
C ARG A 33 9.88 9.34 28.55
N SER A 34 9.33 8.28 27.96
CA SER A 34 10.04 7.01 27.77
C SER A 34 11.28 7.20 26.90
N TRP A 35 11.16 7.93 25.80
CA TRP A 35 12.28 8.29 24.93
C TRP A 35 13.37 9.08 25.66
N LYS A 36 13.00 10.15 26.37
CA LYS A 36 13.93 10.98 27.16
C LYS A 36 14.67 10.19 28.24
N ASN A 37 13.98 9.22 28.85
CA ASN A 37 14.55 8.33 29.87
C ASN A 37 15.35 7.15 29.27
N ARG A 38 15.49 7.09 27.94
CA ARG A 38 16.17 5.99 27.23
C ARG A 38 15.54 4.61 27.49
N TRP A 39 14.24 4.57 27.76
CA TRP A 39 13.46 3.33 27.80
C TRP A 39 12.96 3.03 26.40
N ILE A 40 13.91 2.62 25.55
CA ILE A 40 13.68 2.34 24.14
C ILE A 40 13.59 0.82 23.97
N GLY A 41 12.45 0.36 23.48
CA GLY A 41 12.14 -1.05 23.26
C GLY A 41 11.03 -1.18 22.23
N VAL A 42 10.76 -2.40 21.76
CA VAL A 42 9.72 -2.69 20.77
C VAL A 42 8.35 -2.09 21.13
N PRO A 43 7.87 -2.13 22.40
CA PRO A 43 6.60 -1.50 22.76
C PRO A 43 6.58 0.03 22.56
N LEU A 44 7.74 0.70 22.61
CA LEU A 44 7.84 2.12 22.31
C LEU A 44 7.59 2.39 20.82
N ALA A 45 8.18 1.56 19.94
CA ALA A 45 7.96 1.64 18.50
C ALA A 45 6.50 1.33 18.13
N GLU A 46 5.88 0.34 18.76
CA GLU A 46 4.45 0.04 18.59
C GLU A 46 3.57 1.24 19.00
N ALA A 47 3.85 1.85 20.15
CA ALA A 47 3.12 3.02 20.63
C ALA A 47 3.32 4.22 19.71
N ALA A 48 4.55 4.46 19.23
CA ALA A 48 4.84 5.49 18.23
C ALA A 48 4.06 5.24 16.93
N MET A 49 4.06 4.00 16.42
CA MET A 49 3.30 3.63 15.23
C MET A 49 1.79 3.90 15.38
N ILE A 50 1.20 3.59 16.54
CA ILE A 50 -0.21 3.88 16.82
C ILE A 50 -0.49 5.40 16.81
N LEU A 51 0.43 6.22 17.33
CA LEU A 51 0.31 7.67 17.26
C LEU A 51 0.47 8.17 15.83
N THR A 52 1.39 7.62 15.05
CA THR A 52 1.54 7.99 13.64
C THR A 52 0.28 7.68 12.83
N VAL A 53 -0.33 6.50 13.02
CA VAL A 53 -1.63 6.17 12.40
C VAL A 53 -2.72 7.15 12.83
N PHE A 54 -2.71 7.60 14.09
CA PHE A 54 -3.63 8.63 14.55
C PHE A 54 -3.45 9.93 13.78
N GLU A 55 -2.22 10.44 13.66
CA GLU A 55 -1.94 11.70 12.96
C GLU A 55 -2.25 11.62 11.45
N LEU A 56 -2.04 10.44 10.84
CA LEU A 56 -2.43 10.18 9.44
C LEU A 56 -3.94 10.12 9.22
N SER A 57 -4.73 9.95 10.28
CA SER A 57 -6.19 9.84 10.22
C SER A 57 -6.87 11.21 10.19
N ALA A 58 -8.06 11.28 9.60
CA ALA A 58 -8.89 12.49 9.67
C ALA A 58 -9.36 12.74 11.12
N HIS A 59 -8.96 13.88 11.69
CA HIS A 59 -9.37 14.36 13.01
C HIS A 59 -9.35 15.90 13.10
N PRO A 60 -9.95 16.53 14.13
CA PRO A 60 -10.13 17.99 14.16
C PRO A 60 -8.83 18.80 14.11
N LEU A 61 -7.76 18.29 14.72
CA LEU A 61 -6.43 18.94 14.74
C LEU A 61 -5.45 18.36 13.70
N HIS A 62 -5.96 17.76 12.62
CA HIS A 62 -5.12 17.12 11.61
C HIS A 62 -4.31 18.16 10.84
N ASP A 63 -3.00 17.97 10.81
CA ASP A 63 -2.05 18.91 10.23
C ASP A 63 -0.80 18.17 9.71
N SER A 64 -0.25 18.63 8.58
CA SER A 64 0.91 17.98 7.96
C SER A 64 2.16 18.01 8.86
N SER A 65 2.40 19.09 9.62
CA SER A 65 3.61 19.17 10.47
C SER A 65 3.57 18.17 11.61
N ARG A 66 2.37 17.84 12.11
CA ARG A 66 2.19 16.81 13.13
C ARG A 66 2.45 15.41 12.60
N ILE A 67 2.05 15.15 11.35
CA ILE A 67 2.34 13.89 10.67
C ILE A 67 3.84 13.75 10.46
N ASP A 68 4.50 14.80 9.93
CA ASP A 68 5.95 14.82 9.74
C ASP A 68 6.68 14.51 11.05
N THR A 69 6.31 15.19 12.14
CA THR A 69 6.89 14.98 13.47
C THR A 69 6.68 13.54 13.96
N ALA A 70 5.46 13.01 13.86
CA ALA A 70 5.14 11.67 14.33
C ALA A 70 5.82 10.57 13.49
N ILE A 71 5.98 10.79 12.19
CA ILE A 71 6.67 9.86 11.30
C ILE A 71 8.19 9.89 11.55
N SER A 72 8.80 11.07 11.62
CA SER A 72 10.23 11.20 11.94
C SER A 72 10.55 10.59 13.30
N PHE A 73 9.67 10.78 14.30
CA PHE A 73 9.90 10.19 15.61
C PHE A 73 9.80 8.67 15.62
N LEU A 74 8.87 8.10 14.85
CA LEU A 74 8.85 6.65 14.65
C LEU A 74 10.12 6.16 13.95
N ASP A 75 10.55 6.85 12.89
CA ASP A 75 11.76 6.53 12.13
C ASP A 75 13.01 6.50 13.03
N ASP A 76 13.16 7.51 13.90
CA ASP A 76 14.24 7.58 14.90
C ASP A 76 14.22 6.38 15.85
N ILE A 77 13.04 5.98 16.35
CA ILE A 77 12.90 4.83 17.24
C ILE A 77 13.24 3.52 16.50
N MET A 78 12.75 3.37 15.27
CA MET A 78 13.00 2.18 14.46
C MET A 78 14.49 2.02 14.13
N GLN A 79 15.17 3.14 13.86
CA GLN A 79 16.61 3.19 13.65
C GLN A 79 17.40 2.84 14.93
N ASP A 80 17.04 3.43 16.07
CA ASP A 80 17.71 3.16 17.37
C ASP A 80 17.57 1.68 17.78
N LEU A 81 16.41 1.07 17.50
CA LEU A 81 16.17 -0.36 17.73
C LEU A 81 16.85 -1.28 16.72
N SER A 82 17.20 -0.78 15.52
CA SER A 82 17.79 -1.55 14.42
C SER A 82 17.00 -2.81 14.01
N ILE A 83 15.69 -2.84 14.27
CA ILE A 83 14.86 -4.04 14.06
C ILE A 83 14.66 -4.38 12.58
N THR A 84 14.89 -3.44 11.65
CA THR A 84 14.89 -3.69 10.20
C THR A 84 16.06 -4.55 9.74
N SER A 85 17.04 -4.81 10.61
CA SER A 85 18.23 -5.65 10.34
C SER A 85 18.29 -6.91 11.20
N LEU A 86 17.16 -7.27 11.84
CA LEU A 86 17.07 -8.40 12.78
C LEU A 86 17.60 -9.72 12.20
N ASP A 87 17.34 -9.98 10.92
CA ASP A 87 17.69 -11.24 10.26
C ASP A 87 18.94 -11.12 9.36
N TYR A 88 19.82 -10.12 9.59
CA TYR A 88 20.99 -9.88 8.74
C TYR A 88 21.88 -11.11 8.53
N ASN A 89 22.01 -11.97 9.54
CA ASN A 89 22.81 -13.20 9.48
C ASN A 89 22.02 -14.42 8.98
N HIS A 90 20.74 -14.26 8.64
CA HIS A 90 19.92 -15.37 8.17
C HIS A 90 20.23 -15.65 6.69
N PRO A 91 20.54 -16.90 6.29
CA PRO A 91 21.05 -17.21 4.95
C PRO A 91 20.07 -16.90 3.82
N ASN A 92 18.77 -16.84 4.13
CA ASN A 92 17.73 -16.59 3.14
C ASN A 92 17.20 -15.15 3.12
N VAL A 93 17.76 -14.26 3.94
CA VAL A 93 17.33 -12.86 4.00
C VAL A 93 17.63 -12.15 2.69
N SER A 94 16.69 -11.34 2.21
CA SER A 94 16.95 -10.46 1.07
C SER A 94 17.74 -9.25 1.52
N LEU A 95 18.82 -8.94 0.80
CA LEU A 95 19.64 -7.77 0.99
C LEU A 95 19.50 -6.84 -0.21
N PHE A 96 19.44 -5.54 0.04
CA PHE A 96 19.23 -4.54 -0.99
C PHE A 96 20.36 -3.53 -1.02
N SER A 97 20.74 -3.08 -2.22
CA SER A 97 21.72 -2.00 -2.38
C SER A 97 21.01 -0.66 -2.51
N ARG A 98 21.64 0.41 -2.01
CA ARG A 98 21.06 1.77 -2.03
C ARG A 98 20.77 2.28 -3.45
N ASP A 99 21.67 1.96 -4.38
CA ASP A 99 21.68 2.49 -5.74
C ASP A 99 21.19 1.46 -6.78
N ALA A 100 20.56 0.38 -6.34
CA ALA A 100 20.01 -0.66 -7.23
C ALA A 100 18.52 -0.87 -6.96
N VAL A 101 17.80 -1.34 -7.99
CA VAL A 101 16.39 -1.71 -7.86
C VAL A 101 16.27 -2.85 -6.83
N PRO A 102 15.33 -2.77 -5.86
CA PRO A 102 15.16 -3.81 -4.86
C PRO A 102 14.52 -5.05 -5.50
N VAL A 103 15.36 -5.97 -5.96
CA VAL A 103 14.96 -7.25 -6.57
C VAL A 103 15.11 -8.36 -5.53
N VAL A 104 14.10 -9.23 -5.43
CA VAL A 104 14.14 -10.40 -4.55
C VAL A 104 14.30 -11.66 -5.37
N ASP A 105 15.41 -12.35 -5.16
CA ASP A 105 15.61 -13.66 -5.76
C ASP A 105 14.68 -14.69 -5.12
N CYS A 106 13.83 -15.28 -5.97
CA CYS A 106 12.89 -16.35 -5.60
C CYS A 106 13.38 -17.72 -6.09
N SER A 107 14.60 -17.81 -6.62
CA SER A 107 15.17 -19.01 -7.24
C SER A 107 15.92 -19.95 -6.29
N ASP A 108 15.71 -19.82 -4.97
CA ASP A 108 16.32 -20.61 -3.88
C ASP A 108 16.09 -22.14 -3.95
N ASP A 109 15.63 -22.69 -5.08
CA ASP A 109 15.58 -24.13 -5.35
C ASP A 109 16.36 -24.49 -6.63
N ASP A 110 17.66 -24.16 -6.62
CA ASP A 110 18.63 -24.52 -7.68
C ASP A 110 18.84 -26.04 -7.84
N SER A 111 18.15 -26.87 -7.04
CA SER A 111 18.08 -28.32 -7.24
C SER A 111 17.27 -28.72 -8.49
N TYR A 112 16.49 -27.81 -9.09
CA TYR A 112 15.55 -28.13 -10.18
C TYR A 112 15.96 -27.66 -11.59
N LYS A 113 17.11 -26.99 -11.76
CA LYS A 113 17.58 -26.59 -13.11
C LYS A 113 18.25 -27.72 -13.91
N SER A 114 18.42 -28.90 -13.32
CA SER A 114 18.92 -30.12 -13.98
C SER A 114 17.76 -30.96 -14.53
N GLY A 115 17.04 -30.45 -15.52
CA GLY A 115 15.91 -31.19 -16.10
C GLY A 115 15.20 -30.44 -17.20
N GLN A 116 15.95 -29.75 -18.06
CA GLN A 116 15.40 -29.14 -19.27
C GLN A 116 15.13 -30.25 -20.29
N SER A 117 14.11 -31.06 -20.02
CA SER A 117 13.47 -31.88 -21.04
C SER A 117 12.60 -30.97 -21.89
N THR A 118 12.97 -30.88 -23.16
CA THR A 118 12.23 -30.24 -24.25
C THR A 118 10.94 -31.01 -24.51
N ASP A 119 9.93 -30.88 -23.66
CA ASP A 119 8.57 -31.34 -23.96
C ASP A 119 7.52 -30.37 -23.41
N GLY A 120 6.71 -29.85 -24.36
CA GLY A 120 5.80 -28.71 -24.26
C GLY A 120 4.59 -28.84 -23.34
N LEU A 121 4.78 -29.15 -22.05
CA LEU A 121 3.74 -29.08 -21.02
C LEU A 121 4.31 -28.47 -19.73
N SER A 122 4.49 -27.15 -19.72
CA SER A 122 4.72 -26.36 -18.51
C SER A 122 3.61 -26.65 -17.50
N GLY A 123 3.95 -27.31 -16.39
CA GLY A 123 3.04 -27.41 -15.25
C GLY A 123 2.68 -26.00 -14.78
N SER A 124 1.38 -25.70 -14.71
CA SER A 124 0.90 -24.41 -14.22
C SER A 124 1.44 -24.18 -12.81
N ARG A 125 2.25 -23.13 -12.62
CA ARG A 125 2.59 -22.66 -11.26
C ARG A 125 1.28 -22.26 -10.59
N THR A 126 1.03 -22.79 -9.40
CA THR A 126 -0.17 -22.48 -8.59
C THR A 126 0.28 -21.97 -7.24
N CYS A 127 -0.42 -20.97 -6.68
CA CYS A 127 -0.09 -20.44 -5.36
C CYS A 127 -0.18 -21.52 -4.27
N SER A 128 0.76 -21.53 -3.32
CA SER A 128 0.74 -22.38 -2.10
C SER A 128 -0.13 -21.82 -0.97
N CYS A 129 -0.98 -20.84 -1.26
CA CYS A 129 -1.88 -20.25 -0.29
C CYS A 129 -2.76 -21.33 0.35
N VAL A 130 -2.65 -21.48 1.68
CA VAL A 130 -3.41 -22.47 2.44
C VAL A 130 -4.92 -22.21 2.25
N PRO A 131 -5.74 -23.25 1.94
CA PRO A 131 -7.17 -23.07 1.72
C PRO A 131 -7.91 -22.47 2.92
N ALA A 132 -9.06 -21.86 2.64
CA ALA A 132 -9.91 -21.08 3.54
C ALA A 132 -10.40 -21.76 4.85
N GLN A 133 -9.99 -22.99 5.14
CA GLN A 133 -10.35 -23.70 6.38
C GLN A 133 -9.69 -23.13 7.65
N TRP A 134 -8.63 -22.32 7.50
CA TRP A 134 -8.03 -21.51 8.57
C TRP A 134 -8.57 -20.07 8.61
N VAL A 135 -9.47 -19.71 7.69
CA VAL A 135 -10.15 -18.40 7.70
C VAL A 135 -11.22 -18.47 8.79
N THR A 136 -10.87 -17.99 9.98
CA THR A 136 -11.87 -17.56 10.96
C THR A 136 -12.94 -16.75 10.25
N LYS A 137 -14.22 -16.97 10.59
CA LYS A 137 -15.36 -16.22 10.04
C LYS A 137 -14.97 -14.74 9.87
N PRO A 138 -15.12 -14.15 8.66
CA PRO A 138 -14.68 -12.79 8.41
C PRO A 138 -15.23 -11.86 9.50
N ASP A 139 -14.33 -11.22 10.24
CA ASP A 139 -14.71 -10.23 11.23
C ASP A 139 -15.34 -9.05 10.47
N PRO A 140 -16.64 -8.75 10.66
CA PRO A 140 -17.31 -7.69 9.93
C PRO A 140 -16.69 -6.30 10.20
N HIS A 141 -15.84 -6.17 11.22
CA HIS A 141 -15.13 -4.96 11.58
C HIS A 141 -13.66 -4.94 11.10
N SER A 142 -13.16 -6.03 10.52
CA SER A 142 -11.83 -6.11 9.91
C SER A 142 -11.91 -5.72 8.43
N SER A 143 -11.00 -4.85 7.96
CA SER A 143 -10.81 -4.62 6.51
C SER A 143 -10.03 -5.74 5.83
N TRP A 144 -9.32 -6.55 6.62
CA TRP A 144 -8.53 -7.67 6.14
C TRP A 144 -9.33 -8.96 6.32
N ALA A 145 -9.52 -9.68 5.21
CA ALA A 145 -10.21 -10.97 5.23
C ALA A 145 -9.30 -12.06 5.77
N TRP A 146 -7.98 -11.89 5.60
CA TRP A 146 -6.98 -12.83 6.07
C TRP A 146 -6.00 -12.14 7.03
N ARG A 147 -5.72 -12.81 8.15
CA ARG A 147 -4.68 -12.40 9.09
C ARG A 147 -3.57 -13.43 9.00
N LEU A 148 -2.33 -12.97 8.88
CA LEU A 148 -1.18 -13.85 8.89
C LEU A 148 -1.19 -14.66 10.21
N PRO A 149 -1.30 -16.00 10.15
CA PRO A 149 -1.43 -16.82 11.35
C PRO A 149 -0.19 -16.70 12.24
N TRP A 150 -0.34 -17.16 13.48
CA TRP A 150 0.77 -17.42 14.38
C TRP A 150 0.98 -18.92 14.45
N ASP A 151 2.23 -19.37 14.41
CA ASP A 151 2.54 -20.76 14.67
C ASP A 151 2.47 -21.02 16.17
N ALA A 152 1.65 -22.00 16.57
CA ALA A 152 1.49 -22.38 17.97
C ALA A 152 2.76 -23.04 18.56
N THR A 153 3.68 -23.47 17.71
CA THR A 153 4.96 -24.09 18.10
C THR A 153 6.06 -23.06 18.36
N PHE A 154 5.85 -21.79 18.01
CA PHE A 154 6.85 -20.75 18.22
C PHE A 154 7.15 -20.54 19.70
N THR A 155 8.45 -20.48 20.00
CA THR A 155 8.97 -20.02 21.28
C THR A 155 8.65 -18.54 21.50
N THR A 156 8.71 -18.08 22.74
CA THR A 156 8.54 -16.65 23.07
C THR A 156 9.52 -15.75 22.31
N ARG A 157 10.72 -16.26 21.99
CA ARG A 157 11.70 -15.52 21.20
C ARG A 157 11.25 -15.40 19.74
N GLU A 158 10.83 -16.50 19.12
CA GLU A 158 10.36 -16.49 17.73
C GLU A 158 9.10 -15.64 17.54
N ILE A 159 8.20 -15.64 18.53
CA ILE A 159 7.05 -14.73 18.55
C ILE A 159 7.53 -13.28 18.52
N ARG A 160 8.47 -12.91 19.40
CA ARG A 160 9.01 -11.53 19.45
C ARG A 160 9.75 -11.14 18.18
N ASP A 161 10.52 -12.06 17.60
CA ASP A 161 11.23 -11.82 16.35
C ASP A 161 10.20 -11.56 15.22
N GLU A 162 9.14 -12.37 15.14
CA GLU A 162 8.05 -12.18 14.18
C GLU A 162 7.23 -10.91 14.43
N GLU A 163 7.01 -10.50 15.69
CA GLU A 163 6.44 -9.19 16.04
C GLU A 163 7.31 -8.04 15.50
N CYS A 164 8.64 -8.13 15.67
CA CYS A 164 9.58 -7.15 15.14
C CYS A 164 9.57 -7.10 13.60
N ARG A 165 9.45 -8.25 12.92
CA ARG A 165 9.27 -8.33 11.46
C ARG A 165 8.01 -7.60 11.03
N ARG A 166 6.86 -7.97 11.61
CA ARG A 166 5.58 -7.34 11.30
C ARG A 166 5.62 -5.84 11.55
N LEU A 167 6.18 -5.40 12.67
CA LEU A 167 6.32 -3.98 13.02
C LEU A 167 7.17 -3.22 11.99
N SER A 168 8.32 -3.76 11.60
CA SER A 168 9.22 -3.16 10.61
C SER A 168 8.54 -2.97 9.26
N TRP A 169 7.87 -4.00 8.77
CA TRP A 169 7.16 -3.95 7.49
C TRP A 169 5.87 -3.12 7.53
N CYS A 170 5.20 -3.04 8.69
CA CYS A 170 4.09 -2.10 8.90
C CYS A 170 4.58 -0.65 8.91
N ALA A 171 5.72 -0.36 9.55
CA ALA A 171 6.32 0.97 9.55
C ALA A 171 6.69 1.42 8.13
N LEU A 172 7.31 0.54 7.33
CA LEU A 172 7.58 0.78 5.90
C LEU A 172 6.32 1.19 5.14
N ASN A 173 5.25 0.40 5.27
CA ASN A 173 3.97 0.68 4.61
C ASN A 173 3.43 2.06 4.98
N MET A 174 3.55 2.44 6.26
CA MET A 174 3.03 3.70 6.75
C MET A 174 3.83 4.91 6.23
N VAL A 175 5.17 4.83 6.23
CA VAL A 175 6.00 5.91 5.68
C VAL A 175 5.83 6.04 4.16
N THR A 176 5.67 4.89 3.48
CA THR A 176 5.37 4.82 2.04
C THR A 176 4.02 5.43 1.71
N TYR A 177 2.99 5.13 2.52
CA TYR A 177 1.67 5.71 2.39
C TYR A 177 1.70 7.23 2.53
N TYR A 178 2.42 7.76 3.52
CA TYR A 178 2.56 9.20 3.67
C TYR A 178 3.38 9.85 2.53
N ALA A 179 4.45 9.19 2.09
CA ALA A 179 5.21 9.65 0.93
C ALA A 179 4.32 9.70 -0.33
N SER A 180 3.40 8.74 -0.49
CA SER A 180 2.44 8.72 -1.59
C SER A 180 1.51 9.93 -1.54
N GLN A 181 1.02 10.28 -0.35
CA GLN A 181 0.24 11.51 -0.15
C GLN A 181 1.05 12.75 -0.53
N CYS A 182 2.30 12.85 -0.07
CA CYS A 182 3.15 13.99 -0.37
C CYS A 182 3.31 14.16 -1.89
N VAL A 183 3.69 13.08 -2.59
CA VAL A 183 3.84 13.07 -4.06
C VAL A 183 2.54 13.48 -4.76
N ALA A 184 1.39 12.93 -4.34
CA ALA A 184 0.09 13.24 -4.95
C ALA A 184 -0.34 14.71 -4.78
N PHE A 185 0.18 15.41 -3.77
CA PHE A 185 -0.07 16.83 -3.53
C PHE A 185 1.13 17.73 -3.89
N ASN A 186 2.08 17.23 -4.68
CA ASN A 186 3.29 17.95 -5.09
C ASN A 186 4.10 18.51 -3.90
N LYS A 187 4.12 17.77 -2.79
CA LYS A 187 4.98 18.04 -1.63
C LYS A 187 6.17 17.10 -1.66
N GLU A 188 7.33 17.58 -1.23
CA GLU A 188 8.50 16.73 -1.06
C GLU A 188 8.30 15.82 0.15
N PRO A 189 8.37 14.48 -0.02
CA PRO A 189 8.25 13.56 1.10
C PRO A 189 9.50 13.63 2.01
N PRO A 190 9.35 13.39 3.32
CA PRO A 190 10.49 13.37 4.24
C PRO A 190 11.49 12.27 3.86
N ILE A 191 12.78 12.58 4.04
CA ILE A 191 13.87 11.62 3.88
C ILE A 191 14.02 10.86 5.19
N LEU A 192 13.62 9.60 5.19
CA LEU A 192 13.56 8.73 6.37
C LEU A 192 14.49 7.53 6.20
N TYR A 193 14.99 6.98 7.31
CA TYR A 193 15.72 5.71 7.37
C TYR A 193 14.88 4.57 6.78
N LEU A 194 13.60 4.49 7.15
CA LEU A 194 12.66 3.48 6.67
C LEU A 194 12.38 3.56 5.16
N ASN A 195 12.69 4.68 4.49
CA ASN A 195 12.47 4.88 3.05
C ASN A 195 13.65 4.39 2.18
N ASP A 196 14.73 3.87 2.76
CA ASP A 196 15.86 3.33 2.01
C ASP A 196 15.84 1.80 2.06
N PRO A 197 15.59 1.10 0.93
CA PRO A 197 15.59 -0.37 0.88
C PRO A 197 16.87 -1.00 1.44
N SER A 198 18.02 -0.34 1.34
CA SER A 198 19.29 -0.88 1.86
C SER A 198 19.36 -1.01 3.38
N ASN A 199 18.41 -0.41 4.10
CA ASN A 199 18.28 -0.53 5.54
C ASN A 199 17.48 -1.78 5.98
N TYR A 200 17.01 -2.60 5.03
CA TYR A 200 16.26 -3.81 5.30
C TYR A 200 17.15 -5.04 5.09
N ALA A 201 17.36 -5.78 6.17
CA ALA A 201 17.95 -7.11 6.21
C ALA A 201 17.11 -7.94 7.18
N ILE A 202 15.86 -8.15 6.80
CA ILE A 202 14.81 -8.77 7.61
C ILE A 202 13.93 -9.65 6.74
N LEU A 203 13.49 -10.80 7.27
CA LEU A 203 12.62 -11.73 6.55
C LEU A 203 11.22 -11.12 6.36
N PHE A 204 10.52 -11.54 5.31
CA PHE A 204 9.13 -11.16 5.13
C PHE A 204 8.25 -11.78 6.24
N PRO A 205 7.14 -11.13 6.64
CA PRO A 205 6.26 -11.69 7.66
C PRO A 205 5.73 -13.05 7.24
N GLY A 206 5.84 -14.05 8.13
CA GLY A 206 5.37 -15.41 7.86
C GLY A 206 6.31 -16.28 7.03
N GLU A 207 7.43 -15.74 6.55
CA GLU A 207 8.37 -16.48 5.69
C GLU A 207 8.93 -17.73 6.40
N ILE A 208 9.17 -17.65 7.71
CA ILE A 208 9.62 -18.79 8.53
C ILE A 208 8.54 -19.89 8.58
N MET A 209 7.28 -19.52 8.76
CA MET A 209 6.16 -20.47 8.88
C MET A 209 5.93 -21.26 7.58
N GLU A 210 6.00 -20.56 6.44
CA GLU A 210 5.82 -21.18 5.13
C GLU A 210 6.97 -22.14 4.80
N ARG A 211 8.20 -21.84 5.24
CA ARG A 211 9.35 -22.76 5.08
C ARG A 211 9.18 -24.06 5.85
N MET A 212 8.73 -23.99 7.10
CA MET A 212 8.49 -25.18 7.93
C MET A 212 7.42 -26.08 7.31
N SER A 213 6.35 -25.47 6.78
CA SER A 213 5.26 -26.19 6.11
C SER A 213 5.76 -26.96 4.87
N SER A 214 6.59 -26.34 4.03
CA SER A 214 7.16 -26.96 2.83
C SER A 214 8.17 -28.09 3.13
N SER A 215 8.88 -28.02 4.26
CA SER A 215 9.84 -29.08 4.64
C SER A 215 9.15 -30.37 5.10
N SER A 216 7.92 -30.27 5.64
CA SER A 216 7.18 -31.41 6.20
C SER A 216 6.49 -32.32 5.16
N SER A 217 6.39 -31.88 3.90
CA SER A 217 5.75 -32.66 2.83
C SER A 217 6.67 -33.67 2.12
N ILE A 218 7.97 -33.68 2.41
CA ILE A 218 8.95 -34.52 1.70
C ILE A 218 9.06 -35.94 2.32
N ASP A 219 8.63 -36.15 3.57
CA ASP A 219 8.88 -37.41 4.30
C ASP A 219 7.75 -38.47 4.22
N SER A 220 6.63 -38.20 3.54
CA SER A 220 5.62 -39.24 3.30
C SER A 220 5.98 -40.10 2.08
N GLY A 221 6.93 -41.02 2.27
CA GLY A 221 7.47 -41.96 1.28
C GLY A 221 6.48 -43.00 0.73
N THR A 222 5.40 -42.55 0.10
CA THR A 222 4.40 -43.42 -0.55
C THR A 222 4.08 -42.92 -1.96
N PHE A 223 4.56 -43.67 -2.95
CA PHE A 223 4.19 -43.64 -4.38
C PHE A 223 4.29 -42.27 -5.11
N SER A 224 5.48 -42.03 -5.67
CA SER A 224 5.81 -40.90 -6.54
C SER A 224 5.34 -41.11 -7.99
N ASP A 225 4.06 -40.84 -8.30
CA ASP A 225 3.59 -40.81 -9.70
C ASP A 225 2.52 -39.75 -10.02
N ILE A 226 2.36 -38.74 -9.15
CA ILE A 226 1.55 -37.55 -9.48
C ILE A 226 2.50 -36.35 -9.46
N ARG A 227 2.65 -35.65 -10.60
CA ARG A 227 3.33 -34.35 -10.71
C ARG A 227 2.79 -33.41 -9.64
N THR A 228 3.44 -33.35 -8.48
CA THR A 228 3.12 -32.39 -7.44
C THR A 228 3.56 -31.01 -7.94
N PRO A 229 2.65 -30.02 -7.98
CA PRO A 229 3.01 -28.66 -8.40
C PRO A 229 4.12 -28.13 -7.49
N VAL A 230 5.15 -27.54 -8.11
CA VAL A 230 6.27 -26.90 -7.41
C VAL A 230 5.70 -25.83 -6.49
N SER A 231 5.95 -25.96 -5.18
CA SER A 231 5.51 -24.94 -4.22
C SER A 231 6.25 -23.64 -4.51
N PRO A 232 5.55 -22.52 -4.80
CA PRO A 232 6.18 -21.20 -4.87
C PRO A 232 7.01 -20.89 -3.62
N SER A 233 8.03 -20.06 -3.83
CA SER A 233 8.89 -19.56 -2.75
C SER A 233 8.04 -18.81 -1.71
N PRO A 234 8.38 -18.85 -0.41
CA PRO A 234 7.75 -18.02 0.62
C PRO A 234 7.78 -16.51 0.32
N LYS A 235 8.77 -16.08 -0.49
CA LYS A 235 8.91 -14.72 -1.02
C LYS A 235 7.87 -14.36 -2.10
N GLU A 236 7.05 -15.32 -2.51
CA GLU A 236 5.90 -15.15 -3.41
C GLU A 236 4.55 -15.22 -2.66
N SER A 237 4.54 -15.25 -1.32
CA SER A 237 3.31 -15.06 -0.54
C SER A 237 2.68 -13.69 -0.83
N LEU A 238 1.37 -13.54 -0.65
CA LEU A 238 0.68 -12.27 -0.89
C LEU A 238 1.28 -11.11 -0.08
N VAL A 239 1.70 -11.39 1.16
CA VAL A 239 2.34 -10.39 2.04
C VAL A 239 3.71 -10.01 1.50
N ALA A 240 4.54 -10.98 1.12
CA ALA A 240 5.86 -10.70 0.55
C ALA A 240 5.74 -9.92 -0.77
N LEU A 241 4.83 -10.30 -1.66
CA LEU A 241 4.58 -9.58 -2.92
C LEU A 241 4.12 -8.13 -2.68
N ASN A 242 3.25 -7.91 -1.68
CA ASN A 242 2.87 -6.56 -1.28
C ASN A 242 4.08 -5.73 -0.83
N LEU A 243 4.89 -6.27 0.08
CA LEU A 243 6.05 -5.56 0.63
C LEU A 243 7.14 -5.31 -0.41
N ARG A 244 7.35 -6.24 -1.34
CA ARG A 244 8.23 -6.04 -2.50
C ARG A 244 7.72 -4.90 -3.40
N SER A 245 6.41 -4.83 -3.66
CA SER A 245 5.83 -3.73 -4.44
C SER A 245 5.99 -2.37 -3.75
N VAL A 246 5.90 -2.35 -2.41
CA VAL A 246 6.14 -1.16 -1.57
C VAL A 246 7.60 -0.71 -1.65
N LEU A 247 8.56 -1.62 -1.47
CA LEU A 247 10.00 -1.33 -1.60
C LEU A 247 10.33 -0.75 -2.98
N LEU A 248 9.81 -1.37 -4.03
CA LEU A 248 10.02 -0.94 -5.41
C LEU A 248 9.46 0.46 -5.66
N TRP A 249 8.23 0.72 -5.21
CA TRP A 249 7.62 2.04 -5.33
C TRP A 249 8.42 3.11 -4.57
N THR A 250 8.89 2.81 -3.36
CA THR A 250 9.69 3.72 -2.53
C THR A 250 11.05 4.00 -3.17
N PHE A 251 11.69 2.98 -3.73
CA PHE A 251 12.91 3.15 -4.53
C PHE A 251 12.66 4.08 -5.73
N CYS A 252 11.61 3.82 -6.51
CA CYS A 252 11.33 4.59 -7.73
C CYS A 252 11.02 6.06 -7.44
N THR A 253 10.23 6.36 -6.41
CA THR A 253 9.89 7.75 -6.04
C THR A 253 11.10 8.51 -5.52
N ARG A 254 11.93 7.88 -4.70
CA ARG A 254 13.10 8.49 -4.08
C ARG A 254 14.28 8.66 -5.04
N THR A 255 14.57 7.63 -5.84
CA THR A 255 15.82 7.53 -6.61
C THR A 255 15.68 8.03 -8.03
N LEU A 256 14.65 7.59 -8.79
CA LEU A 256 14.55 7.92 -10.22
C LEU A 256 14.43 9.43 -10.48
N SER A 257 13.76 10.15 -9.58
CA SER A 257 13.61 11.61 -9.66
C SER A 257 14.94 12.36 -9.41
N LYS A 258 15.84 11.78 -8.60
CA LYS A 258 17.10 12.42 -8.15
C LYS A 258 18.30 12.11 -9.04
N VAL A 259 18.30 10.99 -9.76
CA VAL A 259 19.40 10.62 -10.66
C VAL A 259 19.49 11.63 -11.80
N THR A 260 20.61 12.35 -11.91
CA THR A 260 20.82 13.39 -12.93
C THR A 260 21.27 12.82 -14.28
N SER A 261 21.99 11.69 -14.27
CA SER A 261 22.44 11.00 -15.48
C SER A 261 21.27 10.33 -16.20
N MET A 262 21.03 10.74 -17.45
CA MET A 262 19.97 10.15 -18.28
C MET A 262 20.20 8.66 -18.56
N GLN A 263 21.46 8.25 -18.78
CA GLN A 263 21.80 6.84 -19.04
C GLN A 263 21.51 5.96 -17.81
N GLU A 264 21.95 6.41 -16.64
CA GLU A 264 21.73 5.71 -15.38
C GLU A 264 20.25 5.64 -15.02
N ARG A 265 19.53 6.76 -15.15
CA ARG A 265 18.08 6.82 -14.96
C ARG A 265 17.35 5.84 -15.89
N GLY A 266 17.79 5.73 -17.15
CA GLY A 266 17.23 4.79 -18.11
C GLY A 266 17.47 3.33 -17.74
N ALA A 267 18.67 3.00 -17.27
CA ALA A 267 19.01 1.65 -16.82
C ALA A 267 18.17 1.23 -15.60
N LEU A 268 18.09 2.11 -14.58
CA LEU A 268 17.28 1.87 -13.38
C LEU A 268 15.79 1.78 -13.70
N ALA A 269 15.28 2.65 -14.59
CA ALA A 269 13.88 2.59 -15.03
C ALA A 269 13.58 1.28 -15.78
N ALA A 270 14.48 0.80 -16.64
CA ALA A 270 14.34 -0.48 -17.33
C ALA A 270 14.33 -1.67 -16.36
N GLU A 271 15.19 -1.64 -15.35
CA GLU A 271 15.23 -2.68 -14.33
C GLU A 271 13.98 -2.66 -13.43
N ALA A 272 13.54 -1.49 -12.99
CA ALA A 272 12.31 -1.34 -12.23
C ALA A 272 11.09 -1.84 -13.02
N PHE A 273 11.04 -1.56 -14.33
CA PHE A 273 9.98 -2.07 -15.20
C PHE A 273 9.96 -3.61 -15.27
N ARG A 274 11.14 -4.25 -15.31
CA ARG A 274 11.24 -5.72 -15.28
C ARG A 274 10.71 -6.27 -13.96
N GLU A 275 11.13 -5.71 -12.82
CA GLU A 275 10.66 -6.18 -11.51
C GLU A 275 9.14 -5.99 -11.36
N VAL A 276 8.57 -4.88 -11.84
CA VAL A 276 7.11 -4.70 -11.88
C VAL A 276 6.42 -5.82 -12.67
N THR A 277 7.00 -6.23 -13.79
CA THR A 277 6.44 -7.30 -14.63
C THR A 277 6.51 -8.64 -13.91
N THR A 278 7.65 -8.96 -13.29
CA THR A 278 7.82 -10.17 -12.48
C THR A 278 6.85 -10.22 -11.31
N LEU A 279 6.69 -9.12 -10.56
CA LEU A 279 5.71 -9.04 -9.47
C LEU A 279 4.26 -9.18 -9.96
N GLN A 280 3.95 -8.63 -11.14
CA GLN A 280 2.64 -8.76 -11.75
C GLN A 280 2.34 -10.23 -12.11
N GLU A 281 3.30 -10.92 -12.71
CA GLU A 281 3.17 -12.35 -13.02
C GLU A 281 2.97 -13.15 -11.73
N SER A 282 3.79 -12.90 -10.69
CA SER A 282 3.65 -13.59 -9.40
C SER A 282 2.30 -13.33 -8.73
N ILE A 283 1.76 -12.10 -8.76
CA ILE A 283 0.44 -11.81 -8.18
C ILE A 283 -0.69 -12.44 -9.01
N ASP A 284 -0.56 -12.55 -10.33
CA ASP A 284 -1.57 -13.16 -11.19
C ASP A 284 -1.62 -14.69 -11.05
N MET A 285 -0.58 -15.32 -10.48
CA MET A 285 -0.63 -16.72 -10.03
C MET A 285 -1.58 -16.93 -8.83
N HIS A 286 -1.91 -15.88 -8.07
CA HIS A 286 -2.77 -15.95 -6.87
C HIS A 286 -4.26 -15.90 -7.19
N VAL A 287 -4.76 -16.95 -7.83
CA VAL A 287 -6.20 -17.13 -8.11
C VAL A 287 -7.02 -17.58 -6.89
N CYS A 288 -6.35 -17.83 -5.75
CA CYS A 288 -6.98 -18.29 -4.50
C CYS A 288 -7.93 -17.26 -3.86
N ASN A 289 -7.82 -15.97 -4.22
CA ASN A 289 -8.59 -14.88 -3.62
C ASN A 289 -8.52 -14.83 -2.08
N LEU A 290 -7.39 -15.27 -1.48
CA LEU A 290 -7.20 -15.37 -0.03
C LEU A 290 -7.41 -14.03 0.68
N ASP A 291 -6.76 -12.97 0.19
CA ASP A 291 -7.05 -11.60 0.60
C ASP A 291 -7.12 -10.70 -0.63
N THR A 292 -8.35 -10.48 -1.11
CA THR A 292 -8.55 -9.59 -2.26
C THR A 292 -8.09 -8.16 -1.96
N GLY A 293 -8.23 -7.67 -0.72
CA GLY A 293 -7.78 -6.33 -0.32
C GLY A 293 -6.26 -6.16 -0.47
N MET A 294 -5.49 -7.17 -0.05
CA MET A 294 -4.04 -7.17 -0.22
C MET A 294 -3.63 -7.24 -1.70
N ILE A 295 -4.29 -8.10 -2.49
CA ILE A 295 -4.10 -8.14 -3.95
C ILE A 295 -4.35 -6.74 -4.53
N TYR A 296 -5.36 -6.02 -4.02
CA TYR A 296 -5.61 -4.68 -4.49
C TYR A 296 -4.46 -3.72 -4.16
N LEU A 297 -4.07 -3.64 -2.89
CA LEU A 297 -2.98 -2.75 -2.46
C LEU A 297 -1.67 -3.03 -3.22
N THR A 298 -1.34 -4.31 -3.45
CA THR A 298 -0.16 -4.70 -4.24
C THR A 298 -0.24 -4.18 -5.67
N LYS A 299 -1.37 -4.42 -6.37
CA LYS A 299 -1.53 -3.95 -7.75
C LYS A 299 -1.54 -2.43 -7.84
N GLU A 300 -2.06 -1.72 -6.84
CA GLU A 300 -1.98 -0.25 -6.77
C GLU A 300 -0.52 0.24 -6.80
N TYR A 301 0.36 -0.30 -5.96
CA TYR A 301 1.78 0.06 -5.97
C TYR A 301 2.47 -0.28 -7.29
N LEU A 302 2.14 -1.44 -7.89
CA LEU A 302 2.68 -1.82 -9.20
C LEU A 302 2.26 -0.81 -10.29
N TYR A 303 0.98 -0.44 -10.34
CA TYR A 303 0.53 0.55 -11.32
C TYR A 303 1.14 1.93 -11.10
N ASN A 304 1.20 2.41 -9.86
CA ASN A 304 1.84 3.69 -9.53
C ASN A 304 3.32 3.69 -9.94
N THR A 305 4.01 2.56 -9.73
CA THR A 305 5.40 2.38 -10.18
C THR A 305 5.50 2.43 -11.71
N ARG A 306 4.61 1.74 -12.45
CA ARG A 306 4.58 1.81 -13.93
C ARG A 306 4.43 3.24 -14.43
N LEU A 307 3.58 4.04 -13.80
CA LEU A 307 3.36 5.43 -14.19
C LEU A 307 4.64 6.28 -14.04
N ILE A 308 5.35 6.14 -12.92
CA ILE A 308 6.62 6.85 -12.65
C ILE A 308 7.70 6.40 -13.64
N VAL A 309 7.85 5.10 -13.84
CA VAL A 309 8.84 4.51 -14.75
C VAL A 309 8.57 4.91 -16.20
N THR A 310 7.31 4.87 -16.64
CA THR A 310 6.91 5.29 -17.99
C THR A 310 7.18 6.77 -18.21
N THR A 311 6.91 7.61 -17.21
CA THR A 311 7.22 9.04 -17.27
C THR A 311 8.73 9.26 -17.39
N SER A 312 9.54 8.49 -16.67
CA SER A 312 11.00 8.53 -16.77
C SER A 312 11.49 8.17 -18.17
N PHE A 313 10.90 7.16 -18.83
CA PHE A 313 11.23 6.84 -20.22
C PHE A 313 10.89 7.94 -21.22
N ARG A 314 9.83 8.73 -20.99
CA ARG A 314 9.51 9.88 -21.87
C ARG A 314 10.60 10.95 -21.83
N MET A 315 11.10 11.24 -20.63
CA MET A 315 12.16 12.24 -20.43
C MET A 315 13.47 11.87 -21.14
N LEU A 316 13.66 10.59 -21.45
CA LEU A 316 14.85 10.06 -22.13
C LEU A 316 14.73 10.05 -23.66
N ARG A 317 13.53 10.29 -24.21
CA ARG A 317 13.34 10.37 -25.67
C ARG A 317 13.59 11.81 -26.14
N PRO A 318 14.40 12.04 -27.19
CA PRO A 318 14.45 13.33 -27.85
C PRO A 318 13.03 13.73 -28.30
N VAL A 319 12.72 15.02 -28.25
CA VAL A 319 11.48 15.63 -28.82
C VAL A 319 11.54 15.56 -30.36
N THR A 320 11.78 14.38 -30.91
CA THR A 320 11.59 14.13 -32.34
C THR A 320 10.13 13.76 -32.51
N ASN A 321 9.43 14.58 -33.29
CA ASN A 321 8.08 14.35 -33.80
C ASN A 321 7.95 12.91 -34.31
N ASP A 322 7.49 11.99 -33.46
CA ASP A 322 7.09 10.64 -33.87
C ASP A 322 5.72 10.78 -34.56
N PRO A 323 5.63 10.62 -35.90
CA PRO A 323 4.37 10.75 -36.63
C PRO A 323 3.41 9.60 -36.32
N HIS A 324 3.85 8.56 -35.60
CA HIS A 324 3.10 7.33 -35.38
C HIS A 324 2.58 7.16 -33.94
N GLY A 325 2.72 8.17 -33.07
CA GLY A 325 1.97 8.26 -31.81
C GLY A 325 2.23 7.15 -30.78
N HIS A 326 3.19 6.25 -31.02
CA HIS A 326 3.38 5.04 -30.20
C HIS A 326 3.74 5.39 -28.75
N ALA A 327 4.49 6.46 -28.51
CA ALA A 327 4.81 6.94 -27.16
C ALA A 327 3.57 7.42 -26.35
N SER A 328 2.57 7.99 -27.03
CA SER A 328 1.28 8.35 -26.43
C SER A 328 0.44 7.09 -26.16
N MET A 329 0.49 6.10 -27.07
CA MET A 329 -0.25 4.83 -26.93
C MET A 329 0.19 4.00 -25.72
N PHE A 330 1.50 3.93 -25.43
CA PHE A 330 2.00 3.22 -24.23
C PHE A 330 1.50 3.86 -22.92
N ASN A 331 1.28 5.17 -22.90
CA ASN A 331 0.67 5.84 -21.77
C ASN A 331 -0.83 5.54 -21.67
N SER A 332 -1.54 5.66 -22.79
CA SER A 332 -3.00 5.53 -22.83
C SER A 332 -3.46 4.13 -22.42
N ASN A 333 -2.73 3.07 -22.80
CA ASN A 333 -3.07 1.71 -22.36
C ASN A 333 -2.83 1.52 -20.84
N ASN A 334 -1.70 1.98 -20.31
CA ASN A 334 -1.40 1.90 -18.88
C ASN A 334 -2.40 2.74 -18.05
N ILE A 335 -2.75 3.93 -18.53
CA ILE A 335 -3.78 4.78 -17.90
C ILE A 335 -5.14 4.06 -17.94
N LYS A 336 -5.54 3.49 -19.08
CA LYS A 336 -6.81 2.76 -19.19
C LYS A 336 -6.86 1.55 -18.27
N GLU A 337 -5.78 0.78 -18.19
CA GLU A 337 -5.69 -0.36 -17.27
C GLU A 337 -5.83 0.09 -15.81
N TRP A 338 -5.11 1.14 -15.42
CA TRP A 338 -5.22 1.74 -14.09
C TRP A 338 -6.64 2.26 -13.81
N VAL A 339 -7.24 2.99 -14.75
CA VAL A 339 -8.62 3.52 -14.61
C VAL A 339 -9.62 2.39 -14.42
N ASN A 340 -9.57 1.36 -15.25
CA ASN A 340 -10.47 0.20 -15.16
C ASN A 340 -10.33 -0.51 -13.82
N TYR A 341 -9.09 -0.64 -13.34
CA TYR A 341 -8.81 -1.26 -12.07
C TYR A 341 -9.32 -0.42 -10.88
N GLN A 342 -9.09 0.89 -10.89
CA GLN A 342 -9.60 1.81 -9.87
C GLN A 342 -11.13 1.88 -9.87
N TYR A 343 -11.77 1.75 -11.03
CA TYR A 343 -13.23 1.69 -11.13
C TYR A 343 -13.84 0.61 -10.24
N GLU A 344 -13.26 -0.59 -10.26
CA GLU A 344 -13.74 -1.71 -9.44
C GLU A 344 -13.57 -1.46 -7.94
N LEU A 345 -12.49 -0.77 -7.54
CA LEU A 345 -12.29 -0.34 -6.15
C LEU A 345 -13.34 0.68 -5.70
N VAL A 346 -13.55 1.71 -6.51
CA VAL A 346 -14.52 2.78 -6.23
C VAL A 346 -15.93 2.22 -6.17
N LYS A 347 -16.30 1.34 -7.09
CA LYS A 347 -17.59 0.66 -7.09
C LYS A 347 -17.83 -0.11 -5.79
N ARG A 348 -16.84 -0.85 -5.29
CA ARG A 348 -16.94 -1.58 -4.01
C ARG A 348 -17.12 -0.66 -2.81
N ALA A 349 -16.41 0.47 -2.79
CA ALA A 349 -16.58 1.47 -1.75
C ALA A 349 -17.98 2.10 -1.81
N THR A 350 -18.42 2.48 -3.00
CA THR A 350 -19.72 3.13 -3.24
C THR A 350 -20.91 2.25 -2.87
N VAL A 351 -20.84 0.93 -3.12
CA VAL A 351 -21.89 -0.02 -2.71
C VAL A 351 -22.11 -0.05 -1.20
N ARG A 352 -21.11 0.31 -0.39
CA ARG A 352 -21.22 0.33 1.09
C ARG A 352 -21.80 1.63 1.64
N ILE A 353 -21.82 2.69 0.85
CA ILE A 353 -22.27 4.02 1.26
C ILE A 353 -23.75 4.04 1.69
N PRO A 354 -24.70 3.38 1.00
CA PRO A 354 -26.08 3.28 1.46
C PRO A 354 -26.23 2.55 2.80
N HIS A 355 -25.25 1.75 3.21
CA HIS A 355 -25.26 0.95 4.43
C HIS A 355 -24.53 1.63 5.62
N VAL A 356 -24.15 2.90 5.47
CA VAL A 356 -23.60 3.73 6.55
C VAL A 356 -24.60 3.78 7.71
N GLY A 357 -24.16 3.34 8.90
CA GLY A 357 -25.02 3.16 10.09
C GLY A 357 -25.40 1.71 10.39
N SER A 358 -25.07 0.76 9.52
CA SER A 358 -25.21 -0.68 9.76
C SER A 358 -23.85 -1.37 9.96
N ALA A 359 -23.86 -2.64 10.38
CA ALA A 359 -22.64 -3.44 10.52
C ALA A 359 -21.84 -3.53 9.20
N GLN A 360 -22.53 -3.55 8.05
CA GLN A 360 -21.93 -3.61 6.72
C GLN A 360 -21.21 -2.30 6.32
N GLY A 361 -21.62 -1.16 6.89
CA GLY A 361 -20.98 0.14 6.70
C GLY A 361 -19.82 0.41 7.67
N SER A 362 -19.52 -0.51 8.61
CA SER A 362 -18.57 -0.24 9.68
C SER A 362 -17.14 0.04 9.20
N GLN A 363 -16.76 -0.48 8.03
CA GLN A 363 -15.46 -0.16 7.41
C GLN A 363 -15.35 1.31 6.98
N LEU A 364 -16.47 1.98 6.61
CA LEU A 364 -16.46 3.42 6.31
C LEU A 364 -16.54 4.26 7.58
N THR A 365 -17.30 3.82 8.58
CA THR A 365 -17.58 4.59 9.81
C THR A 365 -16.50 4.45 10.87
N ARG A 366 -15.54 3.52 10.68
CA ARG A 366 -14.46 3.22 11.65
C ARG A 366 -13.03 3.30 11.14
N GLN A 367 -12.83 3.74 9.90
CA GLN A 367 -11.50 3.86 9.28
C GLN A 367 -11.22 5.30 8.86
N PRO A 368 -10.91 6.21 9.80
CA PRO A 368 -10.67 7.62 9.54
C PRO A 368 -9.41 7.89 8.69
N PHE A 369 -8.51 6.92 8.55
CA PHE A 369 -7.34 6.99 7.67
C PHE A 369 -7.69 6.75 6.19
N ASN A 370 -8.83 6.13 5.87
CA ASN A 370 -9.22 5.90 4.47
C ASN A 370 -9.59 7.21 3.76
N VAL A 371 -9.94 8.27 4.49
CA VAL A 371 -10.33 9.56 3.90
C VAL A 371 -9.21 10.06 2.99
N SER A 372 -7.98 10.12 3.51
CA SER A 372 -6.81 10.60 2.76
C SER A 372 -6.49 9.73 1.55
N TRP A 373 -6.75 8.41 1.61
CA TRP A 373 -6.55 7.52 0.46
C TRP A 373 -7.45 7.90 -0.73
N PHE A 374 -8.76 8.09 -0.51
CA PHE A 374 -9.67 8.48 -1.59
C PHE A 374 -9.33 9.87 -2.16
N VAL A 375 -8.92 10.81 -1.30
CA VAL A 375 -8.50 12.15 -1.73
C VAL A 375 -7.22 12.07 -2.59
N VAL A 376 -6.27 11.21 -2.24
CA VAL A 376 -5.08 10.95 -3.06
C VAL A 376 -5.45 10.38 -4.42
N GLN A 377 -6.33 9.36 -4.49
CA GLN A 377 -6.75 8.80 -5.78
C GLN A 377 -7.40 9.85 -6.68
N LEU A 378 -8.22 10.75 -6.11
CA LEU A 378 -8.82 11.87 -6.85
C LEU A 378 -7.75 12.83 -7.39
N SER A 379 -6.74 13.16 -6.59
CA SER A 379 -5.60 13.98 -7.02
C SER A 379 -4.80 13.32 -8.15
N ILE A 380 -4.58 12.01 -8.07
CA ILE A 380 -3.90 11.24 -9.12
C ILE A 380 -4.71 11.29 -10.43
N CYS A 381 -6.04 11.12 -10.39
CA CYS A 381 -6.87 11.23 -11.58
C CYS A 381 -6.72 12.59 -12.29
N LEU A 382 -6.77 13.68 -11.52
CA LEU A 382 -6.60 15.04 -12.06
C LEU A 382 -5.19 15.26 -12.60
N SER A 383 -4.18 14.72 -11.93
CA SER A 383 -2.79 14.78 -12.39
C SER A 383 -2.60 14.02 -13.71
N LEU A 384 -3.17 12.82 -13.84
CA LEU A 384 -3.14 12.02 -15.07
C LEU A 384 -3.83 12.74 -16.24
N TRP A 385 -4.99 13.35 -16.00
CA TRP A 385 -5.67 14.15 -17.01
C TRP A 385 -4.86 15.39 -17.43
N ASN A 386 -4.23 16.07 -16.47
CA ASN A 386 -3.37 17.21 -16.76
C ASN A 386 -2.17 16.82 -17.63
N LEU A 387 -1.63 15.61 -17.43
CA LEU A 387 -0.55 15.02 -18.24
C LEU A 387 -1.03 14.53 -19.61
N ASN A 388 -2.26 14.04 -19.72
CA ASN A 388 -2.86 13.55 -20.95
C ASN A 388 -4.33 14.00 -21.06
N ARG A 389 -4.58 15.08 -21.81
CA ARG A 389 -5.91 15.69 -21.95
C ARG A 389 -6.92 14.80 -22.69
N ASP A 390 -6.44 13.80 -23.43
CA ASP A 390 -7.28 12.85 -24.16
C ASP A 390 -7.83 11.73 -23.25
N ALA A 391 -7.31 11.59 -22.03
CA ALA A 391 -7.71 10.56 -21.08
C ALA A 391 -9.01 10.94 -20.33
N VAL A 392 -10.10 11.17 -21.06
CA VAL A 392 -11.39 11.58 -20.50
C VAL A 392 -11.93 10.58 -19.48
N GLU A 393 -11.59 9.30 -19.61
CA GLU A 393 -11.99 8.25 -18.68
C GLU A 393 -11.47 8.51 -17.25
N THR A 394 -10.36 9.24 -17.09
CA THR A 394 -9.85 9.66 -15.78
C THR A 394 -10.76 10.68 -15.09
N LEU A 395 -11.44 11.54 -15.85
CA LEU A 395 -12.42 12.49 -15.32
C LEU A 395 -13.70 11.78 -14.88
N GLU A 396 -14.12 10.73 -15.61
CA GLU A 396 -15.25 9.89 -15.20
C GLU A 396 -14.95 9.15 -13.89
N LEU A 397 -13.76 8.57 -13.77
CA LEU A 397 -13.31 7.96 -12.52
C LEU A 397 -13.24 8.98 -11.38
N ALA A 398 -12.71 10.18 -11.63
CA ALA A 398 -12.65 11.26 -10.65
C ALA A 398 -14.04 11.65 -10.12
N LYS A 399 -15.06 11.73 -11.00
CA LYS A 399 -16.45 11.97 -10.59
C LYS A 399 -16.97 10.85 -9.69
N GLN A 400 -16.63 9.60 -9.96
CA GLN A 400 -17.04 8.48 -9.12
C GLN A 400 -16.31 8.45 -7.77
N LEU A 401 -15.01 8.78 -7.74
CA LEU A 401 -14.22 8.94 -6.52
C LEU A 401 -14.77 10.05 -5.61
N LEU A 402 -15.38 11.08 -6.19
CA LEU A 402 -15.97 12.17 -5.42
C LEU A 402 -17.07 11.68 -4.47
N VAL A 403 -17.78 10.60 -4.81
CA VAL A 403 -18.86 10.03 -4.00
C VAL A 403 -18.37 9.55 -2.62
N PRO A 404 -17.41 8.62 -2.52
CA PRO A 404 -16.82 8.24 -1.24
C PRO A 404 -16.06 9.40 -0.58
N VAL A 405 -15.37 10.28 -1.33
CA VAL A 405 -14.67 11.44 -0.76
C VAL A 405 -15.64 12.32 0.02
N GLU A 406 -16.74 12.76 -0.59
CA GLU A 406 -17.71 13.64 0.08
C GLU A 406 -18.42 12.95 1.24
N THR A 407 -18.78 11.67 1.08
CA THR A 407 -19.39 10.87 2.14
C THR A 407 -18.46 10.79 3.37
N LEU A 408 -17.19 10.47 3.15
CA LEU A 408 -16.20 10.35 4.22
C LEU A 408 -15.85 11.70 4.85
N ASN A 409 -15.84 12.78 4.07
CA ASN A 409 -15.59 14.13 4.54
C ASN A 409 -16.70 14.65 5.48
N VAL A 410 -17.94 14.17 5.30
CA VAL A 410 -19.05 14.41 6.24
C VAL A 410 -18.94 13.50 7.46
N LEU A 411 -18.60 12.22 7.28
CA LEU A 411 -18.43 11.27 8.40
C LEU A 411 -17.29 11.63 9.34
N TRP A 412 -16.22 12.23 8.81
CA TRP A 412 -15.01 12.57 9.54
C TRP A 412 -14.64 14.06 9.34
N PRO A 413 -15.32 14.98 10.02
CA PRO A 413 -15.05 16.41 9.89
C PRO A 413 -13.60 16.76 10.24
N CYS A 414 -12.89 17.29 9.26
CA CYS A 414 -11.51 17.73 9.36
C CYS A 414 -11.32 18.95 8.43
N ALA A 415 -11.02 20.12 9.00
CA ALA A 415 -10.95 21.37 8.24
C ALA A 415 -9.92 21.32 7.11
N THR A 416 -8.74 20.75 7.37
CA THR A 416 -7.65 20.59 6.40
C THR A 416 -8.09 19.73 5.20
N VAL A 417 -8.67 18.56 5.47
CA VAL A 417 -9.17 17.65 4.43
C VAL A 417 -10.35 18.25 3.69
N GLN A 418 -11.26 18.95 4.39
CA GLN A 418 -12.39 19.64 3.76
C GLN A 418 -11.93 20.69 2.74
N SER A 419 -10.95 21.51 3.10
CA SER A 419 -10.37 22.51 2.19
C SER A 419 -9.73 21.84 0.97
N GLN A 420 -9.02 20.73 1.15
CA GLN A 420 -8.41 19.98 0.04
C GLN A 420 -9.47 19.39 -0.89
N CYS A 421 -10.50 18.76 -0.35
CA CYS A 421 -11.62 18.20 -1.12
C CYS A 421 -12.35 19.27 -1.94
N GLN A 422 -12.57 20.46 -1.37
CA GLN A 422 -13.19 21.58 -2.07
C GLN A 422 -12.35 22.05 -3.26
N GLU A 423 -11.04 22.16 -3.07
CA GLU A 423 -10.12 22.55 -4.15
C GLU A 423 -10.06 21.49 -5.26
N LEU A 424 -9.96 20.20 -4.92
CA LEU A 424 -10.01 19.12 -5.91
C LEU A 424 -11.34 19.09 -6.67
N ARG A 425 -12.47 19.33 -6.00
CA ARG A 425 -13.78 19.43 -6.66
C ARG A 425 -13.83 20.60 -7.65
N LYS A 426 -13.26 21.74 -7.30
CA LYS A 426 -13.17 22.90 -8.19
C LYS A 426 -12.30 22.59 -9.41
N GLN A 427 -11.15 21.95 -9.21
CA GLN A 427 -10.27 21.52 -10.30
C GLN A 427 -10.96 20.52 -11.22
N LEU A 428 -11.67 19.52 -10.67
CA LEU A 428 -12.47 18.57 -11.45
C LEU A 428 -13.56 19.28 -12.26
N THR A 429 -14.25 20.25 -11.67
CA THR A 429 -15.29 21.01 -12.36
C THR A 429 -14.71 21.80 -13.55
N ALA A 430 -13.57 22.46 -13.34
CA ALA A 430 -12.86 23.14 -14.41
C ALA A 430 -12.38 22.17 -15.50
N ALA A 431 -11.89 20.99 -15.10
CA ALA A 431 -11.41 19.96 -16.02
C ALA A 431 -12.53 19.39 -16.90
N CYS A 432 -13.68 19.03 -16.30
CA CYS A 432 -14.86 18.60 -17.04
C CYS A 432 -15.34 19.68 -18.02
N SER A 433 -15.37 20.95 -17.58
CA SER A 433 -15.75 22.08 -18.45
C SER A 433 -14.81 22.22 -19.65
N ALA A 434 -13.50 22.08 -19.44
CA ALA A 434 -12.50 22.17 -20.51
C ALA A 434 -12.59 21.02 -21.52
N SER A 435 -13.03 19.84 -21.09
CA SER A 435 -13.20 18.65 -21.95
C SER A 435 -14.63 18.49 -22.51
N ASN A 436 -15.53 19.45 -22.30
CA ASN A 436 -16.96 19.35 -22.66
C ASN A 436 -17.66 18.10 -22.08
N VAL A 437 -17.24 17.69 -20.88
CA VAL A 437 -17.83 16.58 -20.12
C VAL A 437 -18.77 17.15 -19.07
N GLU A 438 -19.85 16.42 -18.75
CA GLU A 438 -20.74 16.80 -17.66
C GLU A 438 -19.97 16.90 -16.34
N GLY A 439 -20.14 18.02 -15.65
CA GLY A 439 -19.48 18.30 -14.37
C GLY A 439 -19.94 17.37 -13.25
N PRO A 440 -19.23 17.36 -12.11
CA PRO A 440 -19.61 16.53 -10.97
C PRO A 440 -20.97 16.95 -10.38
N PRO A 441 -21.83 16.00 -9.98
CA PRO A 441 -23.14 16.33 -9.43
C PRO A 441 -22.98 17.09 -8.10
N PRO A 442 -23.95 17.96 -7.71
CA PRO A 442 -23.84 18.74 -6.48
C PRO A 442 -23.77 17.83 -5.25
N THR A 443 -23.03 18.24 -4.21
CA THR A 443 -22.76 17.44 -3.00
C THR A 443 -24.04 16.89 -2.34
N ASN A 444 -25.12 17.66 -2.32
CA ASN A 444 -26.40 17.23 -1.73
C ASN A 444 -27.07 16.05 -2.44
N PHE A 445 -26.71 15.78 -3.70
CA PHE A 445 -27.20 14.61 -4.45
C PHE A 445 -26.40 13.35 -4.14
N ILE A 446 -25.15 13.50 -3.73
CA ILE A 446 -24.20 12.40 -3.49
C ILE A 446 -24.41 11.78 -2.11
N LEU A 447 -24.76 12.58 -1.10
CA LEU A 447 -24.82 12.11 0.28
C LEU A 447 -26.00 11.16 0.54
N PRO A 448 -25.80 10.07 1.31
CA PRO A 448 -26.89 9.25 1.86
C PRO A 448 -27.89 10.07 2.68
N PRO A 449 -29.18 9.70 2.72
CA PRO A 449 -30.19 10.41 3.52
C PRO A 449 -29.79 10.62 4.98
N ILE A 450 -29.14 9.63 5.60
CA ILE A 450 -28.68 9.71 7.01
C ILE A 450 -27.61 10.79 7.23
N LEU A 451 -26.93 11.24 6.17
CA LEU A 451 -25.88 12.26 6.23
C LEU A 451 -26.32 13.63 5.67
N LYS A 452 -27.54 13.75 5.14
CA LYS A 452 -28.11 15.03 4.72
C LYS A 452 -28.60 15.76 5.98
N LYS A 453 -27.78 16.66 6.51
CA LYS A 453 -28.13 17.55 7.63
C LYS A 453 -28.84 18.80 7.14
#